data_AF-A0A2E0QU59-F1
#
_entry.id   AF-A0A2E0QU59-F1
#
_cell.length_a   1.000
_cell.length_b   1.000
_cell.length_c   1.000
_cell.angle_alpha   90.00
_cell.angle_beta   90.00
_cell.angle_gamma   90.00
#
_symmetry.space_group_name_H-M   'P 1'
#
loop_
_entity.id
_entity.type
_entity.pdbx_description
1 polymer ?
#
loop_
_entity_poly.entity_id
_entity_poly.type
_entity_poly.pdbx_seq_one_letter_code
_entity_poly.pdbx_strand_id
1 'polypeptide(L)'
;MICDEALRVFCDPAIAGRGQSLRGAALLSFCLEKGIEVLVIDNLSSMSSISENDNDDWKQIGDWLLDFRRNNIAVVVVHHAGKNGAMRGASRREDAAFWIVSHTDSKERTATTEGARFVSTFTKNRNDRHWPEPVDWHISESTGGAFEIKTTAAGTDELVFQAIAEGVERCSEIAEMLGYARVTVSKAAKRLETGERIKIDGGGNQARYRVA
;
A
#
# COMPACT_ATOMS: atom_id res chain seq x y z
N MET A 1 -11.19 -5.62 16.27
CA MET A 1 -11.44 -6.81 17.12
C MET A 1 -10.89 -8.02 16.38
N ILE A 2 -9.68 -8.45 16.69
CA ILE A 2 -9.21 -9.77 16.24
C ILE A 2 -10.03 -10.76 17.06
N CYS A 3 -10.86 -11.57 16.42
CA CYS A 3 -11.69 -12.56 17.11
C CYS A 3 -10.80 -13.45 17.99
N ASP A 4 -11.20 -13.66 19.25
CA ASP A 4 -10.48 -14.50 20.24
C ASP A 4 -10.20 -15.92 19.69
N GLU A 5 -11.02 -16.42 18.77
CA GLU A 5 -10.79 -17.69 18.05
C GLU A 5 -9.57 -17.66 17.09
N ALA A 6 -9.29 -16.55 16.41
CA ALA A 6 -8.17 -16.46 15.49
C ALA A 6 -6.82 -16.48 16.26
N LEU A 7 -6.77 -15.83 17.43
CA LEU A 7 -5.63 -15.88 18.34
C LEU A 7 -5.37 -17.29 18.88
N ARG A 8 -6.43 -18.08 19.11
CA ARG A 8 -6.29 -19.50 19.53
C ARG A 8 -5.60 -20.37 18.49
N VAL A 9 -5.80 -20.12 17.19
CA VAL A 9 -5.08 -20.86 16.13
C VAL A 9 -3.58 -20.58 16.19
N PHE A 10 -3.17 -19.34 16.50
CA PHE A 10 -1.76 -18.96 16.64
C PHE A 10 -1.12 -19.46 17.95
N CYS A 11 -1.89 -19.54 19.02
CA CYS A 11 -1.43 -19.94 20.35
C CYS A 11 -1.69 -21.42 20.69
N ASP A 12 -2.30 -22.21 19.80
CA ASP A 12 -2.53 -23.64 20.03
C ASP A 12 -1.18 -24.36 20.24
N PRO A 13 -0.92 -24.93 21.44
CA PRO A 13 0.32 -25.66 21.72
C PRO A 13 0.57 -26.82 20.74
N ALA A 14 -0.47 -27.39 20.14
CA ALA A 14 -0.36 -28.46 19.15
C ALA A 14 0.25 -27.99 17.83
N ILE A 15 0.16 -26.69 17.51
CA ILE A 15 0.65 -26.05 16.28
C ILE A 15 1.87 -25.15 16.58
N ALA A 16 1.98 -24.62 17.81
CA ALA A 16 3.00 -23.68 18.23
C ALA A 16 4.45 -24.19 18.05
N GLY A 17 4.67 -25.51 18.03
CA GLY A 17 5.99 -26.14 17.81
C GLY A 17 6.23 -26.74 16.42
N ARG A 18 5.27 -26.67 15.49
CA ARG A 18 5.42 -27.28 14.15
C ARG A 18 5.67 -26.19 13.10
N GLY A 19 6.51 -26.49 12.10
CA GLY A 19 7.01 -25.52 11.12
C GLY A 19 5.92 -24.69 10.41
N GLN A 20 6.31 -23.56 9.83
CA GLN A 20 5.40 -22.55 9.26
C GLN A 20 4.37 -23.08 8.24
N SER A 21 4.66 -24.18 7.53
CA SER A 21 3.72 -24.82 6.60
C SER A 21 2.42 -25.28 7.27
N LEU A 22 2.48 -25.67 8.55
CA LEU A 22 1.31 -26.17 9.29
C LEU A 22 0.45 -25.04 9.86
N ARG A 23 1.06 -23.91 10.24
CA ARG A 23 0.32 -22.71 10.70
C ARG A 23 -0.48 -22.08 9.55
N GLY A 24 0.12 -22.02 8.36
CA GLY A 24 -0.55 -21.50 7.17
C GLY A 24 -1.76 -22.34 6.76
N ALA A 25 -1.64 -23.67 6.77
CA ALA A 25 -2.73 -24.58 6.47
C ALA A 25 -3.89 -24.45 7.48
N ALA A 26 -3.58 -24.29 8.77
CA ALA A 26 -4.60 -24.14 9.81
C ALA A 26 -5.46 -22.87 9.63
N LEU A 27 -4.85 -21.75 9.25
CA LEU A 27 -5.59 -20.50 9.05
C LEU A 27 -6.53 -20.59 7.84
N LEU A 28 -6.09 -21.22 6.75
CA LEU A 28 -6.95 -21.45 5.58
C LEU A 28 -8.14 -22.35 5.95
N SER A 29 -7.91 -23.47 6.63
CA SER A 29 -8.99 -24.35 7.10
C SER A 29 -9.97 -23.60 7.99
N PHE A 30 -9.48 -22.79 8.93
CA PHE A 30 -10.33 -21.97 9.79
C PHE A 30 -11.19 -20.99 8.98
N CYS A 31 -10.61 -20.31 7.99
CA CYS A 31 -11.37 -19.42 7.12
C CYS A 31 -12.45 -20.16 6.33
N LEU A 32 -12.15 -21.35 5.81
CA LEU A 32 -13.11 -22.18 5.08
C LEU A 32 -14.25 -22.66 5.99
N GLU A 33 -13.93 -23.18 7.17
CA GLU A 33 -14.92 -23.68 8.14
C GLU A 33 -15.85 -22.57 8.63
N LYS A 34 -15.34 -21.35 8.78
CA LYS A 34 -16.10 -20.19 9.27
C LYS A 34 -16.72 -19.37 8.14
N GLY A 35 -16.49 -19.71 6.86
CA GLY A 35 -16.99 -18.96 5.71
C GLY A 35 -16.41 -17.53 5.63
N ILE A 36 -15.16 -17.34 6.00
CA ILE A 36 -14.47 -16.04 5.97
C ILE A 36 -14.06 -15.73 4.52
N GLU A 37 -14.53 -14.60 4.00
CA GLU A 37 -14.23 -14.15 2.63
C GLU A 37 -13.08 -13.13 2.56
N VAL A 38 -12.73 -12.49 3.70
CA VAL A 38 -11.65 -11.50 3.79
C VAL A 38 -10.78 -11.76 5.02
N LEU A 39 -9.48 -11.91 4.80
CA LEU A 39 -8.46 -12.06 5.84
C LEU A 39 -7.56 -10.82 5.85
N VAL A 40 -7.42 -10.18 7.01
CA VAL A 40 -6.49 -9.05 7.20
C VAL A 40 -5.32 -9.52 8.07
N ILE A 41 -4.10 -9.36 7.57
CA ILE A 41 -2.86 -9.71 8.25
C ILE A 41 -2.13 -8.41 8.60
N ASP A 42 -2.09 -8.07 9.88
CA ASP A 42 -1.40 -6.89 10.40
C ASP A 42 -0.38 -7.27 11.49
N ASN A 43 0.93 -7.25 11.22
CA ASN A 43 1.57 -7.11 9.91
C ASN A 43 2.28 -8.40 9.51
N LEU A 44 2.68 -8.48 8.24
CA LEU A 44 3.35 -9.68 7.73
C LEU A 44 4.61 -10.04 8.51
N SER A 45 5.40 -9.03 8.91
CA SER A 45 6.65 -9.22 9.67
C SER A 45 6.43 -9.81 11.07
N SER A 46 5.25 -9.58 11.66
CA SER A 46 4.87 -10.16 12.96
C SER A 46 4.36 -11.59 12.84
N MET A 47 3.90 -11.99 11.64
CA MET A 47 3.33 -13.31 11.39
C MET A 47 4.38 -14.34 10.95
N SER A 48 5.44 -13.92 10.25
CA SER A 48 6.49 -14.81 9.74
C SER A 48 7.83 -14.57 10.41
N SER A 49 8.50 -15.63 10.86
CA SER A 49 9.91 -15.61 11.29
C SER A 49 10.89 -15.74 10.11
N ILE A 50 10.41 -15.54 8.89
CA ILE A 50 11.18 -15.65 7.64
C ILE A 50 12.02 -14.39 7.44
N SER A 51 13.23 -14.56 6.88
CA SER A 51 14.06 -13.44 6.45
C SER A 51 13.34 -12.65 5.36
N GLU A 52 13.08 -11.37 5.61
CA GLU A 52 12.38 -10.53 4.63
C GLU A 52 13.15 -10.32 3.31
N ASN A 53 14.46 -10.55 3.35
CA ASN A 53 15.39 -10.30 2.26
C ASN A 53 15.72 -11.54 1.44
N ASP A 54 15.27 -12.73 1.87
CA ASP A 54 15.54 -13.97 1.14
C ASP A 54 14.39 -14.29 0.16
N ASN A 55 14.76 -14.47 -1.10
CA ASN A 55 13.83 -14.70 -2.20
C ASN A 55 13.21 -16.10 -2.15
N ASP A 56 13.95 -17.09 -1.67
CA ASP A 56 13.49 -18.49 -1.67
C ASP A 56 12.45 -18.70 -0.56
N ASP A 57 12.71 -18.09 0.58
CA ASP A 57 11.81 -17.98 1.72
C ASP A 57 10.48 -17.26 1.37
N TRP A 58 10.53 -16.22 0.53
CA TRP A 58 9.33 -15.50 0.11
C TRP A 58 8.40 -16.35 -0.75
N LYS A 59 8.94 -17.27 -1.56
CA LYS A 59 8.13 -18.13 -2.42
C LYS A 59 7.10 -18.92 -1.61
N GLN A 60 7.47 -19.37 -0.41
CA GLN A 60 6.57 -20.10 0.48
C GLN A 60 5.39 -19.22 0.95
N ILE A 61 5.64 -17.97 1.31
CA ILE A 61 4.59 -17.02 1.69
C ILE A 61 3.70 -16.69 0.49
N GLY A 62 4.30 -16.45 -0.67
CA GLY A 62 3.56 -16.16 -1.91
C GLY A 62 2.63 -17.30 -2.32
N ASP A 63 3.11 -18.54 -2.32
CA ASP A 63 2.30 -19.72 -2.64
C ASP A 63 1.14 -19.89 -1.65
N TRP A 64 1.41 -19.67 -0.36
CA TRP A 64 0.39 -19.73 0.68
C TRP A 64 -0.69 -18.64 0.53
N LEU A 65 -0.31 -17.39 0.22
CA LEU A 65 -1.27 -16.31 -0.07
C LEU A 65 -2.12 -16.63 -1.31
N LEU A 66 -1.55 -17.30 -2.31
CA LEU A 66 -2.28 -17.74 -3.50
C LEU A 66 -3.31 -18.84 -3.20
N ASP A 67 -3.11 -19.65 -2.16
CA ASP A 67 -4.09 -20.67 -1.76
C ASP A 67 -5.39 -20.04 -1.24
N PHE A 68 -5.32 -18.94 -0.48
CA PHE A 68 -6.52 -18.17 -0.10
C PHE A 68 -7.26 -17.66 -1.33
N ARG A 69 -6.52 -17.09 -2.30
CA ARG A 69 -7.10 -16.58 -3.53
C ARG A 69 -7.80 -17.66 -4.35
N ARG A 70 -7.23 -18.87 -4.43
CA ARG A 70 -7.85 -20.04 -5.10
C ARG A 70 -9.15 -20.47 -4.43
N ASN A 71 -9.32 -20.15 -3.15
CA ASN A 71 -10.51 -20.42 -2.35
C ASN A 71 -11.44 -19.20 -2.22
N ASN A 72 -11.29 -18.19 -3.09
CA ASN A 72 -12.09 -16.96 -3.10
C ASN A 72 -12.00 -16.13 -1.80
N ILE A 73 -10.90 -16.22 -1.07
CA ILE A 73 -10.64 -15.42 0.11
C ILE A 73 -9.68 -14.29 -0.27
N ALA A 74 -10.12 -13.05 -0.10
CA ALA A 74 -9.28 -11.87 -0.30
C ALA A 74 -8.35 -11.68 0.91
N VAL A 75 -7.05 -11.52 0.67
CA VAL A 75 -6.07 -11.27 1.72
C VAL A 75 -5.56 -9.84 1.63
N VAL A 76 -5.72 -9.08 2.70
CA VAL A 76 -5.15 -7.75 2.88
C VAL A 76 -3.95 -7.86 3.80
N VAL A 77 -2.78 -7.44 3.34
CA VAL A 77 -1.54 -7.51 4.11
C VAL A 77 -1.09 -6.10 4.43
N VAL A 78 -0.99 -5.77 5.73
CA VAL A 78 -0.34 -4.55 6.19
C VAL A 78 1.16 -4.80 6.21
N HIS A 79 1.92 -3.90 5.58
CA HIS A 79 3.37 -4.02 5.47
C HIS A 79 4.05 -2.67 5.73
N HIS A 80 5.18 -2.71 6.42
CA HIS A 80 6.05 -1.55 6.61
C HIS A 80 6.76 -1.14 5.31
N ALA A 81 6.87 0.17 5.10
CA ALA A 81 7.72 0.77 4.07
C ALA A 81 9.20 0.75 4.46
N GLY A 82 10.07 0.57 3.46
CA GLY A 82 11.53 0.63 3.55
C GLY A 82 12.04 2.06 3.64
N LYS A 83 13.36 2.21 3.71
CA LYS A 83 14.00 3.54 3.84
C LYS A 83 13.72 4.46 2.66
N ASN A 84 13.39 3.90 1.49
CA ASN A 84 13.04 4.61 0.26
C ASN A 84 11.52 4.76 0.07
N GLY A 85 10.69 4.43 1.06
CA GLY A 85 9.23 4.52 0.96
C GLY A 85 8.56 3.38 0.16
N ALA A 86 9.32 2.53 -0.54
CA ALA A 86 8.81 1.33 -1.18
C ALA A 86 8.54 0.22 -0.15
N MET A 87 7.82 -0.85 -0.54
CA MET A 87 7.59 -1.98 0.36
C MET A 87 8.93 -2.63 0.77
N ARG A 88 9.10 -2.98 2.06
CA ARG A 88 10.32 -3.68 2.51
C ARG A 88 10.42 -5.08 1.91
N GLY A 89 11.66 -5.47 1.60
CA GLY A 89 12.02 -6.80 1.11
C GLY A 89 12.20 -6.87 -0.41
N ALA A 90 12.16 -8.08 -0.97
CA ALA A 90 12.42 -8.33 -2.38
C ALA A 90 11.31 -7.83 -3.32
N SER A 91 11.66 -7.36 -4.53
CA SER A 91 10.69 -6.90 -5.53
C SER A 91 9.68 -7.98 -5.97
N ARG A 92 10.07 -9.27 -5.93
CA ARG A 92 9.19 -10.42 -6.23
C ARG A 92 7.94 -10.50 -5.34
N ARG A 93 7.94 -9.80 -4.20
CA ARG A 93 6.78 -9.67 -3.31
C ARG A 93 5.58 -9.05 -4.02
N GLU A 94 5.86 -8.11 -4.90
CA GLU A 94 4.84 -7.35 -5.58
C GLU A 94 4.19 -8.18 -6.69
N ASP A 95 4.85 -9.18 -7.28
CA ASP A 95 4.41 -9.87 -8.50
C ASP A 95 3.01 -10.48 -8.40
N ALA A 96 2.73 -11.15 -7.28
CA ALA A 96 1.44 -11.81 -7.04
C ALA A 96 0.34 -10.83 -6.60
N ALA A 97 0.70 -9.65 -6.07
CA ALA A 97 -0.27 -8.67 -5.60
C ALA A 97 -1.14 -8.15 -6.75
N PHE A 98 -2.44 -8.06 -6.50
CA PHE A 98 -3.38 -7.41 -7.43
C PHE A 98 -3.31 -5.90 -7.28
N TRP A 99 -3.38 -5.47 -6.04
CA TRP A 99 -3.32 -4.07 -5.64
C TRP A 99 -2.16 -3.86 -4.69
N ILE A 100 -1.51 -2.71 -4.84
CA ILE A 100 -0.59 -2.18 -3.84
C ILE A 100 -1.04 -0.75 -3.61
N VAL A 101 -1.34 -0.43 -2.35
CA VAL A 101 -1.74 0.89 -1.90
C VAL A 101 -0.64 1.40 -0.97
N SER A 102 -0.06 2.54 -1.32
CA SER A 102 0.94 3.24 -0.52
C SER A 102 0.27 4.34 0.29
N HIS A 103 0.76 4.55 1.52
CA HIS A 103 0.33 5.63 2.39
C HIS A 103 1.48 6.61 2.59
N THR A 104 1.24 7.90 2.31
CA THR A 104 2.21 8.99 2.51
C THR A 104 1.63 10.07 3.42
N ASP A 105 2.48 10.88 4.04
CA ASP A 105 2.02 12.00 4.85
C ASP A 105 1.20 12.99 4.00
N SER A 106 0.11 13.52 4.55
CA SER A 106 -0.57 14.67 3.94
C SER A 106 0.28 15.94 4.10
N LYS A 107 0.18 16.87 3.15
CA LYS A 107 0.92 18.15 3.19
C LYS A 107 0.52 19.03 4.38
N GLU A 108 -0.70 18.88 4.86
CA GLU A 108 -1.14 19.54 6.08
C GLU A 108 -0.59 18.77 7.28
N ARG A 109 0.61 19.17 7.70
CA ARG A 109 1.34 18.61 8.85
C ARG A 109 0.72 19.04 10.20
N THR A 110 -0.61 19.07 10.28
CA THR A 110 -1.39 19.21 11.52
C THR A 110 -1.67 17.86 12.19
N ALA A 111 -1.27 16.76 11.53
CA ALA A 111 -1.47 15.35 11.90
C ALA A 111 -0.89 14.91 13.26
N THR A 112 -0.32 15.79 14.08
CA THR A 112 0.17 15.40 15.42
C THR A 112 -0.72 15.84 16.55
N THR A 113 -1.70 16.73 16.33
CA THR A 113 -2.59 17.24 17.40
C THR A 113 -4.06 16.89 17.24
N GLU A 114 -4.52 16.54 16.04
CA GLU A 114 -5.97 16.33 15.75
C GLU A 114 -6.31 14.91 15.24
N GLY A 115 -5.37 13.97 15.33
CA GLY A 115 -5.53 12.59 14.86
C GLY A 115 -4.59 12.25 13.70
N ALA A 116 -4.97 11.34 12.81
CA ALA A 116 -4.13 10.87 11.71
C ALA A 116 -4.53 11.51 10.38
N ARG A 117 -3.54 11.95 9.59
CA ARG A 117 -3.76 12.45 8.23
C ARG A 117 -2.74 11.91 7.24
N PHE A 118 -3.20 11.28 6.17
CA PHE A 118 -2.34 10.62 5.19
C PHE A 118 -3.02 10.52 3.83
N VAL A 119 -2.24 10.41 2.77
CA VAL A 119 -2.75 10.16 1.42
C VAL A 119 -2.56 8.69 1.07
N SER A 120 -3.58 8.06 0.52
CA SER A 120 -3.50 6.72 -0.05
C SER A 120 -3.44 6.77 -1.57
N THR A 121 -2.44 6.11 -2.15
CA THR A 121 -2.20 6.08 -3.61
C THR A 121 -2.01 4.64 -4.07
N PHE A 122 -2.70 4.21 -5.12
CA PHE A 122 -2.38 2.94 -5.77
C PHE A 122 -1.02 3.05 -6.46
N THR A 123 -0.10 2.13 -6.17
CA THR A 123 1.17 1.96 -6.89
C THR A 123 1.15 0.72 -7.78
N LYS A 124 0.18 -0.17 -7.56
CA LYS A 124 -0.16 -1.25 -8.47
C LYS A 124 -1.68 -1.41 -8.49
N ASN A 125 -2.26 -1.45 -9.68
CA ASN A 125 -3.68 -1.64 -9.85
C ASN A 125 -3.98 -2.64 -10.99
N ARG A 126 -4.16 -3.92 -10.65
CA ARG A 126 -4.64 -4.93 -11.60
C ARG A 126 -6.16 -5.05 -11.52
N ASN A 127 -6.78 -5.40 -12.65
CA ASN A 127 -8.21 -5.70 -12.76
C ASN A 127 -9.18 -4.51 -12.68
N ASP A 128 -8.66 -3.28 -12.70
CA ASP A 128 -9.43 -2.07 -13.04
C ASP A 128 -8.83 -1.45 -14.32
N ARG A 129 -9.69 -0.85 -15.14
CA ARG A 129 -9.28 -0.09 -16.33
C ARG A 129 -8.92 1.36 -16.00
N HIS A 130 -9.38 1.87 -14.86
CA HIS A 130 -9.11 3.21 -14.40
C HIS A 130 -8.14 3.16 -13.22
N TRP A 131 -7.18 4.07 -13.19
CA TRP A 131 -6.36 4.25 -12.01
C TRP A 131 -7.11 5.14 -11.01
N PRO A 132 -7.36 4.68 -9.77
CA PRO A 132 -8.07 5.47 -8.78
C PRO A 132 -7.27 6.72 -8.42
N GLU A 133 -7.95 7.86 -8.34
CA GLU A 133 -7.36 9.08 -7.80
C GLU A 133 -6.91 8.86 -6.34
N PRO A 134 -5.86 9.55 -5.89
CA PRO A 134 -5.37 9.37 -4.54
C PRO A 134 -6.33 10.04 -3.56
N VAL A 135 -6.47 9.45 -2.39
CA VAL A 135 -7.43 9.88 -1.36
C VAL A 135 -6.66 10.46 -0.18
N ASP A 136 -6.93 11.72 0.19
CA ASP A 136 -6.47 12.33 1.44
C ASP A 136 -7.45 11.94 2.56
N TRP A 137 -6.93 11.28 3.58
CA TRP A 137 -7.67 10.77 4.74
C TRP A 137 -7.41 11.68 5.93
N HIS A 138 -8.47 12.06 6.63
CA HIS A 138 -8.41 12.74 7.91
C HIS A 138 -9.22 11.95 8.93
N ILE A 139 -8.52 11.36 9.89
CA ILE A 139 -9.09 10.62 11.00
C ILE A 139 -8.87 11.45 12.27
N SER A 140 -9.95 11.85 12.93
CA SER A 140 -9.89 12.62 14.18
C SER A 140 -10.68 11.92 15.28
N GLU A 141 -10.34 12.18 16.54
CA GLU A 141 -11.08 11.65 17.68
C GLU A 141 -11.96 12.76 18.27
N SER A 142 -13.26 12.49 18.36
CA SER A 142 -14.19 13.39 19.01
C SER A 142 -14.00 13.38 20.53
N THR A 143 -14.50 14.39 21.23
CA THR A 143 -14.40 14.51 22.71
C THR A 143 -15.02 13.31 23.46
N GLY A 144 -15.83 12.48 22.80
CA GLY A 144 -16.44 11.27 23.35
C GLY A 144 -15.71 9.96 23.03
N GLY A 145 -14.52 10.01 22.41
CA GLY A 145 -13.74 8.83 22.03
C GLY A 145 -14.20 8.12 20.76
N ALA A 146 -15.17 8.69 20.03
CA ALA A 146 -15.56 8.19 18.72
C ALA A 146 -14.66 8.79 17.64
N PHE A 147 -14.19 7.96 16.71
CA PHE A 147 -13.42 8.40 15.55
C PHE A 147 -14.33 8.98 14.46
N GLU A 148 -13.97 10.15 13.95
CA GLU A 148 -14.53 10.74 12.74
C GLU A 148 -13.55 10.54 11.58
N ILE A 149 -14.04 10.00 10.45
CA ILE A 149 -13.24 9.76 9.25
C ILE A 149 -13.78 10.64 8.12
N LYS A 150 -12.93 11.50 7.58
CA LYS A 150 -13.18 12.35 6.42
C LYS A 150 -12.23 11.99 5.30
N THR A 151 -12.72 12.07 4.06
CA THR A 151 -11.92 11.83 2.86
C THR A 151 -12.13 12.94 1.84
N THR A 152 -11.05 13.32 1.16
CA THR A 152 -11.07 14.27 0.05
C THR A 152 -10.14 13.79 -1.06
N ALA A 153 -10.30 14.33 -2.27
CA ALA A 153 -9.31 14.13 -3.32
C ALA A 153 -7.94 14.68 -2.88
N ALA A 154 -6.88 13.95 -3.21
CA ALA A 154 -5.54 14.37 -2.84
C ALA A 154 -5.11 15.65 -3.57
N GLY A 155 -4.17 16.38 -2.95
CA GLY A 155 -3.67 17.63 -3.51
C GLY A 155 -2.89 17.43 -4.81
N THR A 156 -2.66 18.54 -5.51
CA THR A 156 -2.01 18.59 -6.84
C THR A 156 -0.71 17.77 -6.97
N ASP A 157 0.11 17.66 -5.93
CA ASP A 157 1.38 16.92 -6.04
C ASP A 157 1.12 15.41 -6.16
N GLU A 158 0.10 14.90 -5.48
CA GLU A 158 -0.25 13.48 -5.54
C GLU A 158 -0.91 13.13 -6.87
N LEU A 159 -1.75 14.02 -7.40
CA LEU A 159 -2.30 13.89 -8.75
C LEU A 159 -1.20 13.90 -9.82
N VAL A 160 -0.21 14.80 -9.69
CA VAL A 160 0.94 14.84 -10.60
C VAL A 160 1.82 13.59 -10.45
N PHE A 161 2.07 13.14 -9.23
CA PHE A 161 2.82 11.91 -8.97
C PHE A 161 2.12 10.69 -9.59
N GLN A 162 0.80 10.57 -9.44
CA GLN A 162 0.03 9.48 -10.02
C GLN A 162 0.14 9.47 -11.55
N ALA A 163 -0.02 10.62 -12.21
CA ALA A 163 0.13 10.69 -13.67
C ALA A 163 1.52 10.22 -14.12
N ILE A 164 2.58 10.54 -13.37
CA ILE A 164 3.94 10.06 -13.65
C ILE A 164 4.06 8.54 -13.41
N ALA A 165 3.43 8.02 -12.34
CA ALA A 165 3.40 6.59 -12.04
C ALA A 165 2.63 5.77 -13.10
N GLU A 166 1.63 6.36 -13.74
CA GLU A 166 0.92 5.81 -14.90
C GLU A 166 1.76 5.85 -16.19
N GLY A 167 2.95 6.46 -16.16
CA GLY A 167 3.89 6.53 -17.29
C GLY A 167 3.81 7.81 -18.10
N VAL A 168 3.07 8.84 -17.65
CA VAL A 168 3.05 10.14 -18.33
C VAL A 168 4.34 10.89 -18.00
N GLU A 169 5.28 10.88 -18.95
CA GLU A 169 6.62 11.43 -18.70
C GLU A 169 6.74 12.94 -18.95
N ARG A 170 5.76 13.60 -19.58
CA ARG A 170 5.89 15.00 -20.00
C ARG A 170 4.98 15.95 -19.22
N CYS A 171 5.57 17.06 -18.78
CA CYS A 171 4.86 18.15 -18.09
C CYS A 171 3.63 18.67 -18.85
N SER A 172 3.72 18.81 -20.18
CA SER A 172 2.59 19.29 -20.99
C SER A 172 1.43 18.30 -21.04
N GLU A 173 1.73 17.01 -21.08
CA GLU A 173 0.73 15.93 -21.15
C GLU A 173 0.01 15.80 -19.79
N ILE A 174 0.76 15.86 -18.69
CA ILE A 174 0.19 15.90 -17.33
C ILE A 174 -0.69 17.14 -17.14
N ALA A 175 -0.24 18.31 -17.62
CA ALA A 175 -0.99 19.55 -17.52
C ALA A 175 -2.33 19.48 -18.28
N GLU A 176 -2.33 18.91 -19.48
CA GLU A 176 -3.55 18.68 -20.27
C GLU A 176 -4.48 17.69 -19.59
N MET A 177 -3.94 16.55 -19.14
CA MET A 177 -4.69 15.50 -18.45
C MET A 177 -5.39 15.99 -17.18
N LEU A 178 -4.69 16.77 -16.35
CA LEU A 178 -5.21 17.27 -15.08
C LEU A 178 -5.96 18.61 -15.20
N GLY A 179 -6.02 19.21 -16.40
CA GLY A 179 -6.61 20.53 -16.61
C GLY A 179 -5.85 21.65 -15.87
N TYR A 180 -4.55 21.50 -15.65
CA TYR A 180 -3.71 22.45 -14.92
C TYR A 180 -2.79 23.25 -15.84
N ALA A 181 -2.34 24.42 -15.37
CA ALA A 181 -1.27 25.15 -16.04
C ALA A 181 0.07 24.38 -15.93
N ARG A 182 0.88 24.40 -17.00
CA ARG A 182 2.23 23.76 -17.01
C ARG A 182 3.12 24.22 -15.85
N VAL A 183 2.98 25.49 -15.43
CA VAL A 183 3.71 26.03 -14.28
C VAL A 183 3.32 25.35 -12.98
N THR A 184 2.04 25.00 -12.80
CA THR A 184 1.53 24.28 -11.63
C THR A 184 2.13 22.88 -11.56
N VAL A 185 2.09 22.14 -12.68
CA VAL A 185 2.68 20.79 -12.78
C VAL A 185 4.19 20.83 -12.57
N SER A 186 4.90 21.77 -13.21
CA SER A 186 6.35 21.91 -13.04
C SER A 186 6.76 22.21 -11.59
N LYS A 187 6.01 23.06 -10.88
CA LYS A 187 6.25 23.34 -9.45
C LYS A 187 5.98 22.10 -8.59
N ALA A 188 4.93 21.34 -8.88
CA ALA A 188 4.64 20.08 -8.20
C ALA A 188 5.74 19.04 -8.44
N ALA A 189 6.16 18.84 -9.70
CA ALA A 189 7.24 17.92 -10.07
C ALA A 189 8.55 18.26 -9.34
N LYS A 190 8.93 19.54 -9.24
CA LYS A 190 10.12 19.96 -8.47
C LYS A 190 10.03 19.63 -6.98
N ARG A 191 8.85 19.76 -6.36
CA ARG A 191 8.65 19.37 -4.96
C ARG A 191 8.76 17.86 -4.80
N LEU A 192 8.17 17.08 -5.72
CA LEU A 192 8.28 15.63 -5.74
C LEU A 192 9.72 15.15 -5.95
N GLU A 193 10.49 15.82 -6.80
CA GLU A 193 11.92 15.54 -7.01
C GLU A 193 12.74 15.86 -5.76
N THR A 194 12.48 16.99 -5.10
CA THR A 194 13.13 17.35 -3.82
C THR A 194 12.83 16.33 -2.73
N GLY A 195 11.63 15.74 -2.75
CA GLY A 195 11.23 14.66 -1.85
C GLY A 195 11.68 13.27 -2.30
N GLU A 196 12.54 13.17 -3.33
CA GLU A 196 13.09 11.91 -3.88
C GLU A 196 12.01 10.92 -4.37
N ARG A 197 10.82 11.41 -4.73
CA ARG A 197 9.72 10.57 -5.24
C ARG A 197 9.75 10.38 -6.74
N ILE A 198 10.32 11.34 -7.46
CA ILE A 198 10.51 11.30 -8.91
C ILE A 198 11.92 11.78 -9.27
N LYS A 199 12.36 11.47 -10.49
CA LYS A 199 13.53 12.04 -11.15
C LYS A 199 13.09 12.88 -12.34
N ILE A 200 13.75 14.02 -12.55
CA ILE A 200 13.55 14.87 -13.72
C ILE A 200 14.81 14.84 -14.58
N ASP A 201 14.73 14.18 -15.73
CA ASP A 201 15.82 14.10 -16.69
C ASP A 201 15.72 15.22 -17.74
N GLY A 202 16.83 15.90 -18.02
CA GLY A 202 16.89 16.97 -19.02
C GLY A 202 16.45 18.35 -18.50
N GLY A 203 16.03 19.24 -19.41
CA GLY A 203 15.70 20.62 -19.05
C GLY A 203 14.68 21.29 -19.96
N GLY A 204 13.98 22.30 -19.43
CA GLY A 204 12.98 23.07 -20.17
C GLY A 204 11.84 22.21 -20.71
N ASN A 205 11.45 22.41 -21.97
CA ASN A 205 10.36 21.68 -22.61
C ASN A 205 10.69 20.20 -22.94
N GLN A 206 11.94 19.77 -22.80
CA GLN A 206 12.35 18.38 -23.06
C GLN A 206 12.49 17.54 -21.78
N ALA A 207 12.18 18.12 -20.61
CA ALA A 207 12.26 17.41 -19.34
C ALA A 207 11.34 16.17 -19.33
N ARG A 208 11.86 15.06 -18.81
CA ARG A 208 11.16 13.79 -18.64
C ARG A 208 11.02 13.46 -17.17
N TYR A 209 9.83 13.08 -16.73
CA TYR A 209 9.52 12.73 -15.35
C TYR A 209 9.38 11.23 -15.21
N ARG A 210 9.99 10.66 -14.17
CA ARG A 210 9.95 9.22 -13.87
C ARG A 210 9.87 9.02 -12.37
N VAL A 211 9.19 7.97 -11.91
CA VAL A 211 9.24 7.57 -10.50
C VAL A 211 10.70 7.22 -10.12
N ALA A 212 11.13 7.65 -8.94
CA ALA A 212 12.53 7.58 -8.51
C ALA A 212 13.05 6.16 -8.26
#